data_AF-A0A374TCP4-F1
#
_entry.id   AF-A0A374TCP4-F1
#
_cell.length_a   1.000
_cell.length_b   1.000
_cell.length_c   1.000
_cell.angle_alpha   90.00
_cell.angle_beta   90.00
_cell.angle_gamma   90.00
#
_symmetry.space_group_name_H-M   'P 1'
#
loop_
_entity.id
_entity.type
_entity.pdbx_description
1 polymer ?
#
loop_
_entity_poly.entity_id
_entity_poly.type
_entity_poly.pdbx_seq_one_letter_code
_entity_poly.pdbx_strand_id
1 'polypeptide(L)'
;MEKELKIILKEELEVLSKQAYESAKNKGFYPKDVNTAFLLMFIIVEMSEVLQADRKDRHGSIEDYESMIKTSWDMPTAYKNTLDGTVESEFADIAIRILSLLGWIMDGDKIELSEDEDLIGEYKLARYIFGFDLAGDLYRIIEKMGVLDLDSSPSWYLAKYLQELLMDIFAIAHSNNIDLKEQIRLKMKYNETRPYLHGYKY
;
A
#
# COMPACT_ATOMS: atom_id res chain seq x y z
N MET A 1 -17.34 6.59 -22.48
CA MET A 1 -15.96 6.09 -22.34
C MET A 1 -15.74 5.95 -20.85
N GLU A 2 -15.88 4.75 -20.30
CA GLU A 2 -15.55 4.53 -18.88
C GLU A 2 -14.08 4.92 -18.70
N LYS A 3 -13.84 5.86 -17.79
CA LYS A 3 -12.48 6.26 -17.41
C LYS A 3 -11.84 5.02 -16.81
N GLU A 4 -10.69 4.60 -17.35
CA GLU A 4 -9.95 3.44 -16.84
C GLU A 4 -9.81 3.54 -15.31
N LEU A 5 -10.28 2.52 -14.60
CA LEU A 5 -10.22 2.50 -13.14
C LEU A 5 -8.75 2.30 -12.76
N LYS A 6 -8.17 3.31 -12.11
CA LYS A 6 -6.78 3.31 -11.63
C LYS A 6 -6.61 2.51 -10.32
N ILE A 7 -7.15 1.29 -10.30
CA ILE A 7 -7.06 0.35 -9.19
C ILE A 7 -6.35 -0.93 -9.63
N ILE A 8 -5.94 -1.75 -8.67
CA ILE A 8 -5.34 -3.07 -8.90
C ILE A 8 -6.46 -4.11 -9.00
N LEU A 9 -6.41 -4.95 -10.03
CA LEU A 9 -7.36 -6.03 -10.32
C LEU A 9 -6.70 -7.40 -10.15
N LYS A 10 -7.47 -8.50 -10.23
CA LYS A 10 -7.08 -9.83 -9.73
C LYS A 10 -5.69 -10.31 -10.18
N GLU A 11 -5.41 -10.26 -11.48
CA GLU A 11 -4.13 -10.72 -12.04
C GLU A 11 -2.95 -9.88 -11.52
N GLU A 12 -3.11 -8.55 -11.53
CA GLU A 12 -2.09 -7.63 -11.04
C GLU A 12 -1.92 -7.72 -9.51
N LEU A 13 -3.02 -7.95 -8.79
CA LEU A 13 -3.05 -8.13 -7.33
C LEU A 13 -2.22 -9.33 -6.92
N GLU A 14 -2.38 -10.45 -7.63
CA GLU A 14 -1.61 -11.66 -7.39
C GLU A 14 -0.10 -11.41 -7.61
N VAL A 15 0.26 -10.74 -8.70
CA VAL A 15 1.65 -10.45 -9.04
C VAL A 15 2.28 -9.50 -8.03
N LEU A 16 1.61 -8.37 -7.74
CA LEU A 16 2.13 -7.34 -6.84
C LEU A 16 2.22 -7.84 -5.39
N SER A 17 1.27 -8.65 -4.92
CA SER A 17 1.30 -9.20 -3.56
C SER A 17 2.53 -10.10 -3.36
N LYS A 18 2.79 -11.00 -4.32
CA LYS A 18 3.99 -11.87 -4.28
C LYS A 18 5.28 -11.06 -4.33
N GLN A 19 5.36 -10.06 -5.21
CA GLN A 19 6.53 -9.19 -5.32
C GLN A 19 6.78 -8.35 -4.06
N ALA A 20 5.72 -7.77 -3.50
CA ALA A 20 5.79 -6.96 -2.28
C ALA A 20 6.25 -7.80 -1.09
N TYR A 21 5.71 -9.02 -0.93
CA TYR A 21 6.14 -9.95 0.11
C TYR A 21 7.60 -10.35 -0.04
N GLU A 22 8.03 -10.80 -1.22
CA GLU A 22 9.43 -11.20 -1.45
C GLU A 22 10.41 -10.04 -1.24
N SER A 23 10.05 -8.83 -1.69
CA SER A 23 10.84 -7.63 -1.42
C SER A 23 10.94 -7.35 0.08
N ALA A 24 9.81 -7.31 0.79
CA ALA A 24 9.76 -7.02 2.22
C ALA A 24 10.51 -8.07 3.05
N LYS A 25 10.40 -9.35 2.69
CA LYS A 25 11.15 -10.48 3.28
C LYS A 25 12.66 -10.30 3.10
N ASN A 26 13.11 -9.99 1.88
CA ASN A 26 14.52 -9.70 1.60
C ASN A 26 15.04 -8.45 2.31
N LYS A 27 14.17 -7.48 2.60
CA LYS A 27 14.50 -6.28 3.39
C LYS A 27 14.37 -6.49 4.90
N GLY A 28 13.98 -7.67 5.38
CA GLY A 28 13.98 -8.01 6.81
C GLY A 28 12.68 -7.83 7.55
N PHE A 29 11.60 -7.43 6.88
CA PHE A 29 10.30 -7.20 7.53
C PHE A 29 9.55 -8.49 7.90
N TYR A 30 10.04 -9.66 7.43
CA TYR A 30 9.51 -10.98 7.78
C TYR A 30 10.62 -11.84 8.38
N PRO A 31 11.00 -11.61 9.66
CA PRO A 31 11.95 -12.48 10.36
C PRO A 31 11.38 -13.88 10.55
N LYS A 32 12.21 -14.87 10.93
CA LYS A 32 11.77 -16.27 11.08
C LYS A 32 10.59 -16.45 12.05
N ASP A 33 10.58 -15.70 13.15
CA ASP A 33 9.52 -15.71 14.15
C ASP A 33 8.69 -14.41 14.01
N VAL A 34 7.99 -14.28 12.87
CA VAL A 34 7.14 -13.11 12.59
C VAL A 34 6.09 -12.95 13.70
N ASN A 35 6.08 -11.78 14.33
CA ASN A 35 4.97 -11.36 15.16
C ASN A 35 3.92 -10.71 14.25
N THR A 36 2.72 -11.28 14.18
CA THR A 36 1.64 -10.78 13.31
C THR A 36 1.18 -9.37 13.71
N ALA A 37 1.21 -9.04 15.01
CA ALA A 37 0.96 -7.67 15.48
C ALA A 37 2.03 -6.67 14.99
N PHE A 38 3.28 -7.12 14.78
CA PHE A 38 4.31 -6.28 14.17
C PHE A 38 3.94 -5.92 12.72
N LEU A 39 3.44 -6.88 11.93
CA LEU A 39 3.01 -6.61 10.55
C LEU A 39 1.85 -5.61 10.49
N LEU A 40 0.82 -5.80 11.34
CA LEU A 40 -0.32 -4.89 11.43
C LEU A 40 0.10 -3.49 11.90
N MET A 41 0.98 -3.41 12.90
CA MET A 41 1.46 -2.13 13.42
C MET A 41 2.22 -1.34 12.35
N PHE A 42 2.97 -1.99 11.46
CA PHE A 42 3.68 -1.28 10.40
C PHE A 42 2.73 -0.62 9.41
N ILE A 43 1.61 -1.27 9.05
CA ILE A 43 0.57 -0.63 8.24
C ILE A 43 0.05 0.66 8.93
N ILE A 44 -0.16 0.62 10.24
CA ILE A 44 -0.61 1.79 11.04
C ILE A 44 0.47 2.89 11.11
N VAL A 45 1.75 2.51 11.15
CA VAL A 45 2.87 3.47 11.09
C VAL A 45 2.85 4.20 9.75
N GLU A 46 2.72 3.49 8.61
CA GLU A 46 2.64 4.15 7.29
C GLU A 46 1.44 5.10 7.21
N MET A 47 0.28 4.75 7.81
CA MET A 47 -0.88 5.66 7.93
C MET A 47 -0.55 6.92 8.74
N SER A 48 0.25 6.78 9.78
CA SER A 48 0.71 7.91 10.59
C SER A 48 1.67 8.80 9.80
N GLU A 49 2.50 8.22 8.92
CA GLU A 49 3.40 8.96 8.03
C GLU A 49 2.64 9.77 6.98
N VAL A 50 1.56 9.22 6.41
CA VAL A 50 0.62 9.99 5.57
C VAL A 50 0.13 11.24 6.29
N LEU A 51 -0.36 11.11 7.52
CA LEU A 51 -0.84 12.25 8.30
C LEU A 51 0.27 13.24 8.65
N GLN A 52 1.50 12.76 8.89
CA GLN A 52 2.63 13.64 9.15
C GLN A 52 3.05 14.43 7.91
N ALA A 53 3.00 13.82 6.73
CA ALA A 53 3.28 14.48 5.46
C ALA A 53 2.19 15.52 5.13
N ASP A 54 0.92 15.15 5.29
CA ASP A 54 -0.24 16.03 5.06
C ASP A 54 -0.21 17.27 5.98
N ARG A 55 0.07 17.06 7.28
CA ARG A 55 0.24 18.17 8.24
C ARG A 55 1.37 19.14 7.90
N LYS A 56 2.33 18.71 7.09
CA LYS A 56 3.45 19.53 6.60
C LYS A 56 3.21 20.06 5.18
N ASP A 57 2.04 19.82 4.61
CA ASP A 57 1.70 20.13 3.22
C ASP A 57 2.73 19.54 2.23
N ARG A 58 3.23 18.34 2.55
CA ARG A 58 4.30 17.69 1.79
C ARG A 58 3.71 16.78 0.73
N HIS A 59 3.51 17.36 -0.45
CA HIS A 59 3.01 16.67 -1.64
C HIS A 59 4.10 16.53 -2.70
N GLY A 60 4.01 15.44 -3.46
CA GLY A 60 4.89 15.09 -4.57
C GLY A 60 4.11 14.82 -5.85
N SER A 61 4.72 15.12 -6.98
CA SER A 61 4.13 14.92 -8.30
C SER A 61 4.93 13.90 -9.11
N ILE A 62 4.21 13.02 -9.82
CA ILE A 62 4.80 12.07 -10.77
C ILE A 62 5.43 12.82 -11.94
N GLU A 63 4.84 13.94 -12.36
CA GLU A 63 5.38 14.80 -13.41
C GLU A 63 6.75 15.38 -13.03
N ASP A 64 6.93 15.81 -11.78
CA ASP A 64 8.22 16.30 -11.28
C ASP A 64 9.26 15.17 -11.24
N TYR A 65 8.87 13.98 -10.77
CA TYR A 65 9.72 12.79 -10.83
C TYR A 65 10.16 12.49 -12.27
N GLU A 66 9.23 12.45 -13.22
CA GLU A 66 9.52 12.18 -14.63
C GLU A 66 10.42 13.26 -15.25
N SER A 67 10.24 14.52 -14.87
CA SER A 67 11.07 15.63 -15.32
C SER A 67 12.54 15.46 -14.87
N MET A 68 12.77 15.00 -13.63
CA MET A 68 14.11 14.70 -13.15
C MET A 68 14.75 13.52 -13.90
N ILE A 69 14.00 12.45 -14.15
CA ILE A 69 14.46 11.31 -14.95
C ILE A 69 14.85 11.77 -16.37
N LYS A 70 14.03 12.60 -17.02
CA LYS A 70 14.33 13.16 -18.36
C LYS A 70 15.58 14.03 -18.37
N THR A 71 15.89 14.67 -17.24
CA THR A 71 17.10 15.48 -17.03
C THR A 71 18.32 14.64 -16.65
N SER A 72 18.27 13.31 -16.86
CA SER A 72 19.37 12.36 -16.64
C SER A 72 19.77 12.13 -15.17
N TRP A 73 18.87 12.42 -14.22
CA TRP A 73 19.03 11.92 -12.84
C TRP A 73 18.74 10.42 -12.77
N ASP A 74 19.46 9.71 -11.90
CA ASP A 74 19.15 8.32 -11.61
C ASP A 74 17.82 8.20 -10.85
N MET A 75 17.15 7.04 -10.99
CA MET A 75 15.84 6.80 -10.38
C MET A 75 15.83 6.99 -8.85
N PRO A 76 16.76 6.40 -8.08
CA PRO A 76 16.82 6.62 -6.63
C PRO A 76 16.89 8.09 -6.24
N THR A 77 17.74 8.87 -6.90
CA THR A 77 17.89 10.30 -6.61
C THR A 77 16.67 11.11 -7.01
N ALA A 78 16.09 10.83 -8.18
CA ALA A 78 14.87 11.49 -8.63
C ALA A 78 13.72 11.23 -7.64
N TYR A 79 13.46 9.97 -7.29
CA TYR A 79 12.40 9.59 -6.35
C TYR A 79 12.59 10.27 -4.99
N LYS A 80 13.81 10.21 -4.46
CA LYS A 80 14.16 10.82 -3.17
C LYS A 80 13.86 12.32 -3.11
N ASN A 81 14.08 13.03 -4.21
CA ASN A 81 13.93 14.48 -4.25
C ASN A 81 12.50 14.94 -4.50
N THR A 82 11.65 14.11 -5.11
CA THR A 82 10.30 14.52 -5.56
C THR A 82 9.15 13.82 -4.87
N LEU A 83 9.33 12.57 -4.41
CA LEU A 83 8.25 11.72 -3.91
C LEU A 83 8.53 11.17 -2.51
N ASP A 84 9.77 10.91 -2.14
CA ASP A 84 10.08 10.33 -0.83
C ASP A 84 9.55 11.21 0.31
N GLY A 85 8.82 10.61 1.25
CA GLY A 85 8.22 11.29 2.39
C GLY A 85 7.04 12.19 2.08
N THR A 86 6.45 12.12 0.88
CA THR A 86 5.23 12.85 0.52
C THR A 86 3.98 12.04 0.81
N VAL A 87 2.83 12.70 0.94
CA VAL A 87 1.52 12.04 1.16
C VAL A 87 1.30 10.89 0.18
N GLU A 88 1.61 11.10 -1.10
CA GLU A 88 1.42 10.12 -2.17
C GLU A 88 2.33 8.89 -2.02
N SER A 89 3.59 9.10 -1.65
CA SER A 89 4.55 8.02 -1.36
C SER A 89 4.12 7.21 -0.13
N GLU A 90 3.68 7.87 0.94
CA GLU A 90 3.33 7.15 2.17
C GLU A 90 2.01 6.37 1.99
N PHE A 91 1.08 6.87 1.15
CA PHE A 91 -0.08 6.09 0.72
C PHE A 91 0.33 4.81 -0.02
N ALA A 92 1.35 4.89 -0.88
CA ALA A 92 1.91 3.71 -1.54
C ALA A 92 2.55 2.75 -0.56
N ASP A 93 3.24 3.23 0.48
CA ASP A 93 3.78 2.36 1.53
C ASP A 93 2.67 1.61 2.29
N ILE A 94 1.55 2.25 2.66
CA ILE A 94 0.38 1.55 3.25
C ILE A 94 -0.05 0.39 2.34
N ALA A 95 -0.27 0.68 1.06
CA ALA A 95 -0.74 -0.31 0.10
C ALA A 95 0.27 -1.45 -0.08
N ILE A 96 1.58 -1.15 -0.14
CA ILE A 96 2.65 -2.13 -0.24
C ILE A 96 2.70 -3.03 1.00
N ARG A 97 2.46 -2.50 2.21
CA ARG A 97 2.39 -3.32 3.43
C ARG A 97 1.18 -4.27 3.43
N ILE A 98 0.02 -3.81 2.93
CA ILE A 98 -1.16 -4.66 2.77
C ILE A 98 -0.88 -5.76 1.73
N LEU A 99 -0.30 -5.39 0.58
CA LEU A 99 0.10 -6.33 -0.48
C LEU A 99 1.14 -7.35 0.02
N SER A 100 2.13 -6.92 0.81
CA SER A 100 3.13 -7.83 1.36
C SER A 100 2.52 -8.81 2.36
N LEU A 101 1.56 -8.35 3.18
CA LEU A 101 0.83 -9.22 4.10
C LEU A 101 -0.05 -10.23 3.35
N LEU A 102 -0.74 -9.80 2.29
CA LEU A 102 -1.49 -10.69 1.41
C LEU A 102 -0.58 -11.73 0.75
N GLY A 103 0.58 -11.31 0.22
CA GLY A 103 1.57 -12.20 -0.38
C GLY A 103 2.14 -13.22 0.61
N TRP A 104 2.35 -12.83 1.88
CA TRP A 104 2.77 -13.75 2.94
C TRP A 104 1.72 -14.84 3.21
N ILE A 105 0.44 -14.47 3.26
CA ILE A 105 -0.66 -15.44 3.43
C ILE A 105 -0.71 -16.41 2.23
N MET A 106 -0.52 -15.90 1.01
CA MET A 106 -0.50 -16.70 -0.22
C MET A 106 0.72 -17.63 -0.34
N ASP A 107 1.83 -17.30 0.33
CA ASP A 107 3.02 -18.16 0.43
C ASP A 107 2.77 -19.34 1.38
N GLY A 108 1.99 -19.11 2.44
CA GLY A 108 1.62 -20.14 3.42
C GLY A 108 0.47 -21.06 2.98
N ASP A 109 -0.50 -20.52 2.24
CA ASP A 109 -1.73 -21.22 1.85
C ASP A 109 -2.15 -20.96 0.40
N LYS A 110 -2.86 -21.94 -0.19
CA LYS A 110 -3.48 -21.74 -1.50
C LYS A 110 -4.73 -20.87 -1.35
N ILE A 111 -4.61 -19.60 -1.71
CA ILE A 111 -5.70 -18.62 -1.68
C ILE A 111 -6.26 -18.38 -3.08
N GLU A 112 -7.58 -18.30 -3.16
CA GLU A 112 -8.28 -17.77 -4.33
C GLU A 112 -8.63 -16.29 -4.06
N LEU A 113 -8.10 -15.40 -4.88
CA LEU A 113 -8.38 -13.96 -4.79
C LEU A 113 -9.74 -13.64 -5.42
N SER A 114 -10.32 -12.52 -4.97
CA SER A 114 -11.61 -12.02 -5.46
C SER A 114 -11.56 -11.74 -6.97
N GLU A 115 -12.70 -11.93 -7.64
CA GLU A 115 -12.84 -11.57 -9.05
C GLU A 115 -12.85 -10.04 -9.23
N ASP A 116 -12.54 -9.59 -10.44
CA ASP A 116 -12.48 -8.15 -10.76
C ASP A 116 -13.80 -7.43 -10.44
N GLU A 117 -14.95 -8.08 -10.68
CA GLU A 117 -16.27 -7.51 -10.37
C GLU A 117 -16.43 -7.23 -8.87
N ASP A 118 -15.97 -8.15 -8.01
CA ASP A 118 -16.03 -7.99 -6.56
C ASP A 118 -15.09 -6.89 -6.10
N LEU A 119 -13.84 -6.85 -6.59
CA LEU A 119 -12.87 -5.80 -6.26
C LEU A 119 -13.39 -4.41 -6.66
N ILE A 120 -13.98 -4.30 -7.86
CA ILE A 120 -14.62 -3.07 -8.33
C ILE A 120 -15.82 -2.71 -7.45
N GLY A 121 -16.61 -3.69 -7.02
CA GLY A 121 -17.73 -3.53 -6.10
C GLY A 121 -17.31 -2.92 -4.77
N GLU A 122 -16.29 -3.52 -4.12
CA GLU A 122 -15.73 -3.05 -2.85
C GLU A 122 -15.17 -1.63 -2.99
N TYR A 123 -14.42 -1.36 -4.06
CA TYR A 123 -13.92 -0.02 -4.34
C TYR A 123 -15.05 1.01 -4.50
N LYS A 124 -16.12 0.69 -5.24
CA LYS A 124 -17.27 1.58 -5.40
C LYS A 124 -17.99 1.85 -4.08
N LEU A 125 -18.13 0.83 -3.23
CA LEU A 125 -18.68 0.98 -1.89
C LEU A 125 -17.79 1.87 -1.02
N ALA A 126 -16.48 1.65 -1.03
CA ALA A 126 -15.52 2.45 -0.31
C ALA A 126 -15.55 3.93 -0.73
N ARG A 127 -15.71 4.21 -2.04
CA ARG A 127 -15.88 5.58 -2.58
C ARG A 127 -17.11 6.32 -2.03
N TYR A 128 -18.09 5.61 -1.47
CA TYR A 128 -19.26 6.20 -0.80
C TYR A 128 -19.02 6.43 0.70
N ILE A 129 -18.18 5.60 1.32
CA ILE A 129 -17.93 5.60 2.77
C ILE A 129 -16.80 6.58 3.16
N PHE A 130 -15.79 6.68 2.31
CA PHE A 130 -14.55 7.43 2.55
C PHE A 130 -14.40 8.63 1.61
N GLY A 131 -13.45 9.50 1.91
CA GLY A 131 -13.11 10.69 1.11
C GLY A 131 -13.62 12.01 1.68
N PHE A 132 -13.96 12.04 2.97
CA PHE A 132 -14.55 13.21 3.61
C PHE A 132 -13.56 13.95 4.51
N ASP A 133 -12.72 13.21 5.22
CA ASP A 133 -11.72 13.74 6.15
C ASP A 133 -10.58 12.73 6.26
N LEU A 134 -9.37 13.10 5.83
CA LEU A 134 -8.24 12.16 5.73
C LEU A 134 -7.92 11.50 7.08
N ALA A 135 -7.91 12.27 8.17
CA ALA A 135 -7.62 11.75 9.50
C ALA A 135 -8.70 10.78 9.99
N GLY A 136 -9.98 11.15 9.85
CA GLY A 136 -11.11 10.29 10.19
C GLY A 136 -11.20 9.05 9.32
N ASP A 137 -10.90 9.15 8.03
CA ASP A 137 -10.88 8.03 7.09
C ASP A 137 -9.79 7.02 7.47
N LEU A 138 -8.54 7.48 7.70
CA LEU A 138 -7.46 6.59 8.16
C LEU A 138 -7.73 5.99 9.55
N TYR A 139 -8.35 6.75 10.45
CA TYR A 139 -8.78 6.22 11.75
C TYR A 139 -9.81 5.08 11.60
N ARG A 140 -10.78 5.22 10.70
CA ARG A 140 -11.73 4.13 10.39
C ARG A 140 -11.05 2.90 9.79
N ILE A 141 -9.99 3.08 9.01
CA ILE A 141 -9.17 1.94 8.55
C ILE A 141 -8.49 1.25 9.74
N ILE A 142 -7.93 2.01 10.68
CA ILE A 142 -7.34 1.45 11.91
C ILE A 142 -8.40 0.68 12.72
N GLU A 143 -9.63 1.20 12.84
CA GLU A 143 -10.73 0.49 13.51
C GLU A 143 -11.07 -0.84 12.82
N LYS A 144 -11.14 -0.84 11.48
CA LYS A 144 -11.30 -2.07 10.69
C LYS A 144 -10.13 -3.04 10.92
N MET A 145 -8.90 -2.55 10.94
CA MET A 145 -7.73 -3.39 11.21
C MET A 145 -7.72 -3.96 12.63
N GLY A 146 -8.30 -3.27 13.62
CA GLY A 146 -8.32 -3.70 15.01
C GLY A 146 -9.05 -5.02 15.26
N VAL A 147 -9.87 -5.49 14.31
CA VAL A 147 -10.56 -6.79 14.39
C VAL A 147 -9.83 -7.92 13.63
N LEU A 148 -8.68 -7.63 13.00
CA LEU A 148 -7.87 -8.66 12.34
C LEU A 148 -7.15 -9.54 13.37
N ASP A 149 -7.58 -10.79 13.47
CA ASP A 149 -6.85 -11.85 14.18
C ASP A 149 -6.12 -12.72 13.16
N LEU A 150 -4.86 -12.37 12.89
CA LEU A 150 -4.00 -13.08 11.94
C LEU A 150 -3.60 -14.48 12.42
N ASP A 151 -3.71 -14.77 13.72
CA ASP A 151 -3.24 -16.03 14.30
C ASP A 151 -4.36 -17.08 14.36
N SER A 152 -5.62 -16.65 14.48
CA SER A 152 -6.77 -17.55 14.69
C SER A 152 -7.76 -17.58 13.52
N SER A 153 -7.68 -16.63 12.58
CA SER A 153 -8.62 -16.57 11.46
C SER A 153 -8.17 -17.44 10.28
N PRO A 154 -9.11 -18.02 9.51
CA PRO A 154 -8.76 -18.72 8.28
C PRO A 154 -8.10 -17.80 7.24
N SER A 155 -7.05 -18.29 6.59
CA SER A 155 -6.25 -17.54 5.61
C SER A 155 -7.05 -16.96 4.44
N TRP A 156 -8.08 -17.69 3.95
CA TRP A 156 -8.98 -17.18 2.90
C TRP A 156 -9.80 -15.97 3.36
N TYR A 157 -10.19 -15.93 4.63
CA TYR A 157 -10.96 -14.82 5.20
C TYR A 157 -10.07 -13.59 5.36
N LEU A 158 -8.86 -13.78 5.90
CA LEU A 158 -7.86 -12.73 6.03
C LEU A 158 -7.48 -12.16 4.66
N ALA A 159 -7.25 -13.02 3.67
CA ALA A 159 -6.94 -12.58 2.32
C ALA A 159 -8.08 -11.75 1.70
N LYS A 160 -9.34 -12.16 1.86
CA LYS A 160 -10.48 -11.37 1.41
C LYS A 160 -10.54 -10.00 2.11
N TYR A 161 -10.38 -9.99 3.44
CA TYR A 161 -10.42 -8.76 4.23
C TYR A 161 -9.31 -7.77 3.86
N LEU A 162 -8.10 -8.26 3.57
CA LEU A 162 -6.99 -7.41 3.11
C LEU A 162 -7.25 -6.81 1.71
N GLN A 163 -7.94 -7.53 0.83
CA GLN A 163 -8.36 -7.00 -0.46
C GLN A 163 -9.39 -5.87 -0.29
N GLU A 164 -10.37 -6.05 0.61
CA GLU A 164 -11.35 -5.01 0.98
C GLU A 164 -10.63 -3.76 1.54
N LEU A 165 -9.70 -3.94 2.49
CA LEU A 165 -8.89 -2.86 3.03
C LEU A 165 -8.06 -2.15 1.96
N LEU A 166 -7.47 -2.89 1.03
CA LEU A 166 -6.72 -2.29 -0.08
C LEU A 166 -7.64 -1.42 -0.95
N MET A 167 -8.86 -1.88 -1.25
CA MET A 167 -9.84 -1.10 -2.01
C MET A 167 -10.29 0.16 -1.26
N ASP A 168 -10.39 0.10 0.07
CA ASP A 168 -10.62 1.29 0.90
C ASP A 168 -9.50 2.32 0.75
N ILE A 169 -8.24 1.87 0.81
CA ILE A 169 -7.07 2.75 0.62
C ILE A 169 -7.06 3.37 -0.78
N PHE A 170 -7.38 2.61 -1.83
CA PHE A 170 -7.56 3.16 -3.18
C PHE A 170 -8.67 4.21 -3.24
N ALA A 171 -9.79 3.99 -2.56
CA ALA A 171 -10.89 4.94 -2.54
C ALA A 171 -10.52 6.26 -1.84
N ILE A 172 -9.81 6.19 -0.71
CA ILE A 172 -9.27 7.35 0.03
C ILE A 172 -8.25 8.10 -0.83
N ALA A 173 -7.28 7.39 -1.41
CA ALA A 173 -6.25 7.99 -2.26
C ALA A 173 -6.87 8.71 -3.46
N HIS A 174 -7.87 8.11 -4.11
CA HIS A 174 -8.62 8.77 -5.20
C HIS A 174 -9.32 10.05 -4.73
N SER A 175 -9.93 10.08 -3.53
CA SER A 175 -10.56 11.31 -3.01
C SER A 175 -9.56 12.44 -2.79
N ASN A 176 -8.29 12.09 -2.60
CA ASN A 176 -7.18 13.02 -2.47
C ASN A 176 -6.43 13.25 -3.81
N ASN A 177 -7.02 12.85 -4.95
CA ASN A 177 -6.44 12.98 -6.30
C ASN A 177 -5.11 12.25 -6.51
N ILE A 178 -4.87 11.16 -5.78
CA ILE A 178 -3.63 10.39 -5.84
C ILE A 178 -3.79 9.22 -6.80
N ASP A 179 -2.89 9.10 -7.77
CA ASP A 179 -2.75 7.91 -8.61
C ASP A 179 -1.99 6.82 -7.86
N LEU A 180 -2.69 6.15 -6.93
CA LEU A 180 -2.06 5.20 -6.02
C LEU A 180 -1.40 4.03 -6.74
N LYS A 181 -1.99 3.56 -7.84
CA LYS A 181 -1.44 2.45 -8.63
C LYS A 181 -0.05 2.80 -9.16
N GLU A 182 0.11 3.99 -9.72
CA GLU A 182 1.41 4.45 -10.21
C GLU A 182 2.39 4.74 -9.06
N GLN A 183 1.91 5.29 -7.94
CA GLN A 183 2.74 5.51 -6.75
C GLN A 183 3.30 4.21 -6.18
N ILE A 184 2.50 3.14 -6.10
CA ILE A 184 2.96 1.78 -5.73
C ILE A 184 4.07 1.32 -6.68
N ARG A 185 3.86 1.46 -8.00
CA ARG A 185 4.85 1.06 -9.01
C ARG A 185 6.19 1.78 -8.84
N LEU A 186 6.17 3.08 -8.55
CA LEU A 186 7.38 3.87 -8.33
C LEU A 186 8.03 3.55 -6.98
N LYS A 187 7.25 3.44 -5.90
CA LYS A 187 7.75 3.14 -4.56
C LYS A 187 8.37 1.75 -4.47
N MET A 188 7.78 0.73 -5.10
CA MET A 188 8.36 -0.62 -5.13
C MET A 188 9.74 -0.62 -5.79
N LYS A 189 9.91 0.06 -6.94
CA LYS A 189 11.21 0.23 -7.61
C LYS A 189 12.21 0.97 -6.73
N TYR A 190 11.79 2.04 -6.05
CA TYR A 190 12.64 2.77 -5.12
C TYR A 190 13.08 1.87 -3.95
N ASN A 191 12.16 1.09 -3.36
CA ASN A 191 12.42 0.21 -2.23
C ASN A 191 13.44 -0.90 -2.55
N GLU A 192 13.55 -1.36 -3.81
CA GLU A 192 14.62 -2.28 -4.24
C GLU A 192 16.02 -1.71 -3.94
N THR A 193 16.19 -0.39 -4.05
CA THR A 193 17.47 0.31 -3.88
C THR A 193 17.79 0.62 -2.41
N ARG A 194 16.80 0.54 -1.52
CA ARG A 194 16.97 0.87 -0.09
C ARG A 194 17.75 -0.22 0.65
N PRO A 195 18.48 0.11 1.72
CA PRO A 195 19.16 -0.90 2.54
C PRO A 195 18.17 -1.79 3.30
N TYR A 196 18.68 -2.82 3.96
CA TYR A 196 17.93 -3.67 4.89
C TYR A 196 17.23 -2.82 5.97
N LEU A 197 15.95 -3.12 6.26
CA LEU A 197 15.03 -2.32 7.10
C LEU A 197 15.06 -0.83 6.76
N HIS A 198 15.43 -0.52 5.53
CA HIS A 198 15.61 0.83 5.05
C HIS A 198 16.57 1.69 5.90
N GLY A 199 17.48 1.05 6.63
CA GLY A 199 18.44 1.71 7.53
C GLY A 199 17.91 1.98 8.94
N TYR A 200 16.68 1.57 9.25
CA TYR A 200 16.09 1.67 10.58
C TYR A 200 16.37 0.41 11.41
N LYS A 201 16.04 0.51 12.71
CA LYS A 201 16.22 -0.60 13.67
C LYS A 201 15.21 -1.73 13.42
N TYR A 202 14.02 -1.37 12.99
CA TYR A 202 12.88 -2.22 12.68
C TYR A 202 12.15 -1.61 11.49
#